data_AF-A0A4Q7TK11-F1
#
_entry.id   AF-A0A4Q7TK11-F1
#
_cell.length_a   1.000
_cell.length_b   1.000
_cell.length_c   1.000
_cell.angle_alpha   90.00
_cell.angle_beta   90.00
_cell.angle_gamma   90.00
#
_symmetry.space_group_name_H-M   'P 1'
#
loop_
_entity.id
_entity.type
_entity.pdbx_description
1 polymer ?
#
loop_
_entity_poly.entity_id
_entity_poly.type
_entity_poly.pdbx_seq_one_letter_code
_entity_poly.pdbx_strand_id
1 'polypeptide(L)'
;MSAVRTVSGVSAPDAALAGPVNRALRDPENRANLASRDDTTMRMRHRVKLAEALALRADTQKRIAQLRTRIAANARYQEGSEPAEDAGALLSEAELAVGELEQLVRSINATNSAIELEIVPAPSRATGGRRREPGTAVAHTGTMTDALARRDSLRQRHAILVEAAGAAQDSGVYRQMRSELREISALSVADLHARATTLAQELRELDSRIQQANWAHDLLES
;
A
#
# COMPACT_ATOMS: atom_id res chain seq x y z
N MET A 1 78.81 8.13 -48.58
CA MET A 1 79.10 9.22 -49.54
C MET A 1 77.83 9.54 -50.30
N SER A 2 77.54 10.84 -50.45
CA SER A 2 76.39 11.48 -51.13
C SER A 2 75.01 11.33 -50.49
N ALA A 3 74.14 12.33 -50.43
CA ALA A 3 74.21 13.78 -50.25
C ALA A 3 72.74 14.27 -50.33
N VAL A 4 72.33 15.10 -49.37
CA VAL A 4 71.46 16.29 -49.51
C VAL A 4 70.17 16.17 -50.36
N ARG A 5 68.98 16.39 -49.75
CA ARG A 5 68.20 17.65 -49.91
C ARG A 5 66.88 17.64 -49.10
N THR A 6 66.65 18.76 -48.43
CA THR A 6 65.42 19.28 -47.79
C THR A 6 64.24 19.45 -48.77
N VAL A 7 62.99 19.43 -48.28
CA VAL A 7 62.02 20.56 -48.32
C VAL A 7 60.69 20.18 -47.63
N SER A 8 60.19 21.14 -46.87
CA SER A 8 58.91 21.26 -46.17
C SER A 8 57.65 21.02 -47.01
N GLY A 9 56.58 20.55 -46.37
CA GLY A 9 55.24 20.51 -46.96
C GLY A 9 54.18 20.18 -45.93
N VAL A 10 53.74 21.19 -45.18
CA VAL A 10 52.51 21.14 -44.37
C VAL A 10 51.33 21.04 -45.35
N SER A 11 50.53 19.98 -45.23
CA SER A 11 49.23 19.89 -45.91
C SER A 11 48.21 19.31 -44.94
N ALA A 12 47.28 20.15 -44.51
CA ALA A 12 46.13 19.77 -43.71
C ALA A 12 45.09 19.05 -44.58
N PRO A 13 44.29 18.11 -44.04
CA PRO A 13 43.00 17.80 -44.61
C PRO A 13 41.89 18.49 -43.80
N ASP A 14 41.26 19.44 -44.50
CA ASP A 14 39.83 19.45 -44.74
C ASP A 14 38.87 19.64 -43.56
N ALA A 15 38.69 20.92 -43.19
CA ALA A 15 37.61 21.40 -42.33
C ALA A 15 36.42 21.87 -43.19
N ALA A 16 35.68 20.95 -43.80
CA ALA A 16 34.41 21.29 -44.45
C ALA A 16 33.54 20.04 -44.65
N LEU A 17 32.72 19.70 -43.64
CA LEU A 17 31.43 18.96 -43.77
C LEU A 17 30.84 18.68 -42.37
N ALA A 18 30.46 19.75 -41.65
CA ALA A 18 29.61 19.62 -40.45
C ALA A 18 28.31 20.38 -40.71
N GLY A 19 27.29 19.66 -41.18
CA GLY A 19 25.95 20.19 -41.37
C GLY A 19 25.33 20.73 -40.07
N PRO A 20 24.25 21.52 -40.17
CA PRO A 20 23.67 22.32 -39.08
C PRO A 20 23.18 21.51 -37.86
N VAL A 21 23.12 20.18 -37.98
CA VAL A 21 22.70 19.27 -36.91
C VAL A 21 23.72 19.20 -35.77
N ASN A 22 25.01 19.44 -36.03
CA ASN A 22 26.08 19.17 -35.05
C ASN A 22 26.46 20.37 -34.15
N ARG A 23 25.76 21.51 -34.27
CA ARG A 23 25.98 22.70 -33.43
C ARG A 23 25.16 22.65 -32.13
N ALA A 24 23.93 22.11 -32.17
CA ALA A 24 23.01 22.04 -31.03
C ALA A 24 23.42 21.03 -29.94
N LEU A 25 24.38 20.14 -30.23
CA LEU A 25 24.91 19.14 -29.28
C LEU A 25 26.15 19.64 -28.49
N ARG A 26 26.69 20.82 -28.83
CA ARG A 26 27.83 21.44 -28.14
C ARG A 26 27.42 22.47 -27.08
N ASP A 27 26.16 22.91 -27.05
CA ASP A 27 25.68 23.82 -26.02
C ASP A 27 25.42 23.09 -24.70
N PRO A 28 26.10 23.47 -23.59
CA PRO A 28 25.94 22.82 -22.30
C PRO A 28 24.51 22.97 -21.75
N GLU A 29 23.81 24.06 -22.07
CA GLU A 29 22.42 24.29 -21.67
C GLU A 29 21.44 23.33 -22.36
N ASN A 30 21.69 22.98 -23.63
CA ASN A 30 20.82 22.06 -24.36
C ASN A 30 21.04 20.60 -23.92
N ARG A 31 22.28 20.23 -23.53
CA ARG A 31 22.60 18.94 -22.89
C ARG A 31 21.99 18.80 -21.50
N ALA A 32 22.01 19.87 -20.69
CA ALA A 32 21.36 19.89 -19.38
C ALA A 32 19.83 19.78 -19.49
N ASN A 33 19.22 20.43 -20.48
CA ASN A 33 17.78 20.33 -20.74
C ASN A 33 17.37 18.96 -21.33
N LEU A 34 18.22 18.31 -22.15
CA LEU A 34 17.96 16.94 -22.61
C LEU A 34 18.09 15.93 -21.46
N ALA A 35 19.13 16.06 -20.62
CA ALA A 35 19.33 15.21 -19.45
C ALA A 35 18.25 15.38 -18.37
N SER A 36 17.74 16.60 -18.15
CA SER A 36 16.62 16.84 -17.23
C SER A 36 15.28 16.32 -17.77
N ARG A 37 15.09 16.37 -19.09
CA ARG A 37 13.93 15.75 -19.79
C ARG A 37 14.01 14.23 -19.75
N ASP A 38 15.19 13.65 -19.93
CA ASP A 38 15.42 12.20 -19.82
C ASP A 38 15.23 11.72 -18.36
N ASP A 39 15.70 12.47 -17.36
CA ASP A 39 15.46 12.15 -15.93
C ASP A 39 13.98 12.27 -15.56
N THR A 40 13.28 13.29 -16.05
CA THR A 40 11.83 13.46 -15.81
C THR A 40 11.00 12.38 -16.49
N THR A 41 11.33 12.01 -17.74
CA THR A 41 10.65 10.94 -18.47
C THR A 41 11.00 9.54 -17.95
N MET A 42 12.19 9.35 -17.38
CA MET A 42 12.61 8.12 -16.71
C MET A 42 11.94 7.97 -15.33
N ARG A 43 11.83 9.05 -14.55
CA ARG A 43 11.03 9.10 -13.29
C ARG A 43 9.53 8.89 -13.52
N MET A 44 8.97 9.34 -14.65
CA MET A 44 7.58 9.08 -15.01
C MET A 44 7.30 7.61 -15.37
N ARG A 45 8.31 6.82 -15.73
CA ARG A 45 8.16 5.41 -16.16
C ARG A 45 8.19 4.39 -15.01
N HIS A 46 8.48 4.79 -13.77
CA HIS A 46 8.56 3.88 -12.60
C HIS A 46 7.74 4.40 -11.40
N ARG A 47 6.58 5.00 -11.64
CA ARG A 47 5.69 5.34 -10.54
C ARG A 47 4.89 4.12 -10.10
N VAL A 48 5.38 3.46 -9.05
CA VAL A 48 4.70 2.35 -8.38
C VAL A 48 3.38 2.87 -7.80
N LYS A 49 2.27 2.19 -8.08
CA LYS A 49 0.97 2.56 -7.49
C LYS A 49 0.91 2.20 -6.01
N LEU A 50 0.13 2.93 -5.21
CA LEU A 50 -0.06 2.60 -3.80
C LEU A 50 -0.60 1.16 -3.62
N ALA A 51 -1.50 0.70 -4.49
CA ALA A 51 -1.99 -0.68 -4.52
C ALA A 51 -0.85 -1.71 -4.74
N GLU A 52 0.07 -1.43 -5.66
CA GLU A 52 1.22 -2.29 -5.93
C GLU A 52 2.19 -2.30 -4.75
N ALA A 53 2.43 -1.15 -4.12
CA ALA A 53 3.26 -1.04 -2.93
C ALA A 53 2.67 -1.83 -1.74
N LEU A 54 1.33 -1.81 -1.57
CA LEU A 54 0.63 -2.61 -0.57
C LEU A 54 0.77 -4.11 -0.83
N ALA A 55 0.69 -4.54 -2.10
CA ALA A 55 0.93 -5.93 -2.49
C ALA A 55 2.39 -6.34 -2.22
N LEU A 56 3.35 -5.52 -2.64
CA LEU A 56 4.77 -5.75 -2.41
C LEU A 56 5.10 -5.84 -0.91
N ARG A 57 4.53 -4.96 -0.08
CA ARG A 57 4.65 -5.05 1.39
C ARG A 57 4.18 -6.40 1.92
N ALA A 58 3.03 -6.88 1.46
CA ALA A 58 2.47 -8.16 1.91
C ALA A 58 3.37 -9.34 1.49
N ASP A 59 3.92 -9.30 0.27
CA ASP A 59 4.81 -10.33 -0.23
C ASP A 59 6.18 -10.31 0.44
N THR A 60 6.75 -9.13 0.71
CA THR A 60 7.97 -8.99 1.51
C THR A 60 7.77 -9.52 2.93
N GLN A 61 6.61 -9.28 3.56
CA GLN A 61 6.29 -9.88 4.87
C GLN A 61 6.24 -11.41 4.82
N LYS A 62 5.63 -12.00 3.77
CA LYS A 62 5.63 -13.45 3.57
C LYS A 62 7.05 -14.00 3.36
N ARG A 63 7.88 -13.33 2.55
CA ARG A 63 9.28 -13.70 2.32
C ARG A 63 10.07 -13.70 3.63
N ILE A 64 9.92 -12.67 4.45
CA ILE A 64 10.54 -12.61 5.79
C ILE A 64 10.08 -13.78 6.66
N ALA A 65 8.77 -14.09 6.68
CA ALA A 65 8.26 -15.22 7.45
C ALA A 65 8.84 -16.57 6.98
N GLN A 66 8.99 -16.76 5.67
CA GLN A 66 9.62 -17.96 5.09
C GLN A 66 11.12 -18.04 5.44
N LEU A 67 11.85 -16.94 5.34
CA LEU A 67 13.27 -16.86 5.73
C LEU A 67 13.45 -17.19 7.20
N ARG A 68 12.59 -16.68 8.09
CA ARG A 68 12.62 -17.02 9.52
C ARG A 68 12.51 -18.53 9.77
N THR A 69 11.60 -19.20 9.06
CA THR A 69 11.44 -20.66 9.15
C THR A 69 12.70 -21.39 8.65
N ARG A 70 13.26 -20.99 7.51
CA ARG A 70 14.48 -21.60 6.93
C ARG A 70 15.71 -21.39 7.81
N ILE A 71 15.87 -20.20 8.39
CA ILE A 71 16.95 -19.89 9.34
C ILE A 71 16.84 -20.81 10.55
N ALA A 72 15.66 -20.94 11.16
CA ALA A 72 15.46 -21.79 12.32
C ALA A 72 15.77 -23.27 12.04
N ALA A 73 15.43 -23.75 10.84
CA ALA A 73 15.70 -25.13 10.41
C ALA A 73 17.20 -25.41 10.21
N ASN A 74 17.98 -24.41 9.78
CA ASN A 74 19.41 -24.57 9.48
C ASN A 74 20.34 -24.02 10.58
N ALA A 75 19.80 -23.46 11.66
CA ALA A 75 20.57 -22.88 12.76
C ALA A 75 21.36 -23.91 13.59
N ARG A 76 20.99 -25.19 13.52
CA ARG A 76 21.64 -26.29 14.23
C ARG A 76 21.71 -27.52 13.33
N TYR A 77 22.83 -28.21 13.35
CA TYR A 77 23.05 -29.44 12.61
C TYR A 77 23.89 -30.40 13.46
N GLN A 78 23.90 -31.69 13.10
CA GLN A 78 24.62 -32.71 13.85
C GLN A 78 26.11 -32.67 13.52
N GLU A 79 26.95 -33.10 14.47
CA GLU A 79 28.38 -33.23 14.22
C GLU A 79 28.62 -34.23 13.07
N GLY A 80 29.44 -33.83 12.09
CA GLY A 80 29.69 -34.63 10.89
C GLY A 80 28.65 -34.50 9.77
N SER A 81 27.62 -33.65 9.91
CA SER A 81 26.73 -33.26 8.81
C SER A 81 26.95 -31.79 8.41
N GLU A 82 26.48 -31.40 7.23
CA GLU A 82 26.35 -29.98 6.85
C GLU A 82 24.86 -29.56 6.89
N PRO A 83 24.56 -28.30 7.23
CA PRO A 83 23.21 -27.76 7.08
C PRO A 83 22.72 -27.89 5.62
N ALA A 84 21.40 -27.96 5.41
CA ALA A 84 20.84 -27.99 4.07
C ALA A 84 21.03 -26.66 3.32
N GLU A 85 21.10 -25.55 4.06
CA GLU A 85 21.31 -24.20 3.55
C GLU A 85 22.24 -23.40 4.47
N ASP A 86 23.00 -22.46 3.91
CA ASP A 86 23.83 -21.56 4.70
C ASP A 86 22.96 -20.58 5.53
N ALA A 87 22.92 -20.80 6.84
CA ALA A 87 22.17 -19.96 7.77
C ALA A 87 22.65 -18.49 7.81
N GLY A 88 23.93 -18.22 7.55
CA GLY A 88 24.49 -16.87 7.50
C GLY A 88 24.05 -16.12 6.23
N ALA A 89 24.02 -16.80 5.09
CA ALA A 89 23.47 -16.26 3.86
C ALA A 89 21.96 -15.97 3.98
N LEU A 90 21.19 -16.89 4.59
CA LEU A 90 19.77 -16.69 4.88
C LEU A 90 19.51 -15.51 5.80
N LEU A 91 20.35 -15.31 6.82
CA LEU A 91 20.25 -14.16 7.72
C LEU A 91 20.49 -12.84 6.99
N SER A 92 21.52 -12.79 6.15
CA SER A 92 21.83 -11.60 5.32
C SER A 92 20.68 -11.27 4.37
N GLU A 93 20.07 -12.28 3.74
CA GLU A 93 18.88 -12.10 2.90
C GLU A 93 17.69 -11.56 3.69
N ALA A 94 17.49 -12.05 4.93
CA ALA A 94 16.43 -11.58 5.80
C ALA A 94 16.61 -10.11 6.21
N GLU A 95 17.84 -9.69 6.51
CA GLU A 95 18.16 -8.29 6.84
C GLU A 95 17.85 -7.35 5.68
N LEU A 96 18.21 -7.72 4.44
CA LEU A 96 17.87 -6.96 3.25
C LEU A 96 16.35 -6.85 3.07
N ALA A 97 15.62 -7.96 3.19
CA ALA A 97 14.16 -7.98 3.07
C ALA A 97 13.48 -7.12 4.16
N VAL A 98 14.04 -7.07 5.37
CA VAL A 98 13.55 -6.18 6.44
C VAL A 98 13.76 -4.71 6.09
N GLY A 99 14.92 -4.35 5.52
CA GLY A 99 15.18 -3.00 5.03
C GLY A 99 14.22 -2.56 3.92
N GLU A 100 13.93 -3.45 2.96
CA GLU A 100 12.92 -3.22 1.92
C GLU A 100 11.53 -2.98 2.52
N LEU A 101 11.14 -3.80 3.51
CA LEU A 101 9.86 -3.65 4.22
C LEU A 101 9.76 -2.29 4.92
N GLU A 102 10.84 -1.83 5.56
CA GLU A 102 10.87 -0.53 6.24
C GLU A 102 10.60 0.62 5.26
N GLN A 103 11.30 0.62 4.13
CA GLN A 103 11.14 1.66 3.09
C GLN A 103 9.70 1.68 2.54
N LEU A 104 9.13 0.51 2.25
CA LEU A 104 7.74 0.39 1.81
C LEU A 104 6.77 0.95 2.85
N VAL A 105 6.93 0.58 4.12
CA VAL A 105 6.06 1.06 5.20
C VAL A 105 6.12 2.58 5.33
N ARG A 106 7.33 3.17 5.28
CA ARG A 106 7.50 4.63 5.35
C ARG A 106 6.79 5.33 4.19
N SER A 107 7.05 4.87 2.97
CA SER A 107 6.48 5.43 1.73
C SER A 107 4.95 5.31 1.70
N ILE A 108 4.40 4.16 2.11
CA ILE A 108 2.96 3.95 2.22
C ILE A 108 2.34 4.89 3.25
N ASN A 109 2.96 5.04 4.43
CA ASN A 109 2.43 5.91 5.48
C ASN A 109 2.46 7.39 5.08
N ALA A 110 3.53 7.83 4.43
CA ALA A 110 3.63 9.18 3.87
C ALA A 110 2.53 9.42 2.83
N THR A 111 2.34 8.46 1.91
CA THR A 111 1.31 8.54 0.87
C THR A 111 -0.10 8.57 1.46
N ASN A 112 -0.42 7.69 2.41
CA ASN A 112 -1.73 7.65 3.08
C ASN A 112 -2.03 8.94 3.84
N SER A 113 -1.02 9.59 4.40
CA SER A 113 -1.20 10.85 5.12
C SER A 113 -1.40 12.04 4.16
N ALA A 114 -0.98 11.92 2.91
CA ALA A 114 -1.09 12.97 1.89
C ALA A 114 -2.34 12.85 1.01
N ILE A 115 -2.91 11.65 0.85
CA ILE A 115 -4.13 11.46 0.04
C ILE A 115 -5.34 12.02 0.81
N GLU A 116 -6.07 12.94 0.19
CA GLU A 116 -7.36 13.43 0.67
C GLU A 116 -8.51 12.60 0.07
N LEU A 117 -9.45 12.16 0.92
CA LEU A 117 -10.63 11.41 0.55
C LEU A 117 -11.89 12.06 1.09
N GLU A 118 -12.96 11.98 0.31
CA GLU A 118 -14.30 12.30 0.78
C GLU A 118 -14.82 11.18 1.69
N ILE A 119 -14.96 11.47 2.99
CA ILE A 119 -15.52 10.55 3.97
C ILE A 119 -17.00 10.92 4.16
N VAL A 120 -17.84 10.24 3.39
CA VAL A 120 -19.30 10.43 3.46
C VAL A 120 -19.82 9.80 4.77
N PRO A 121 -20.43 10.59 5.67
CA PRO A 121 -21.12 10.04 6.83
C PRO A 121 -22.38 9.29 6.37
N ALA A 122 -22.75 8.25 7.12
CA ALA A 122 -24.03 7.55 6.92
C ALA A 122 -25.18 8.56 6.84
N PRO A 123 -26.20 8.32 5.99
CA PRO A 123 -27.42 9.11 6.06
C PRO A 123 -27.96 8.97 7.49
N SER A 124 -28.11 10.10 8.18
CA SER A 124 -28.70 10.13 9.52
C SER A 124 -30.14 9.62 9.41
N ARG A 125 -30.36 8.31 9.62
CA ARG A 125 -31.72 7.81 9.79
C ARG A 125 -32.18 8.26 11.15
N ALA A 126 -33.29 9.01 11.15
CA ALA A 126 -34.04 9.34 12.35
C ALA A 126 -34.41 8.05 13.08
N THR A 127 -33.62 7.69 14.10
CA THR A 127 -34.11 6.80 15.15
C THR A 127 -35.31 7.50 15.80
N GLY A 128 -36.44 6.82 15.80
CA GLY A 128 -37.76 7.42 15.99
C GLY A 128 -37.92 8.33 17.22
N GLY A 129 -38.85 9.29 17.10
CA GLY A 129 -39.57 9.81 18.26
C GLY A 129 -39.31 11.26 18.72
N ARG A 130 -38.76 12.15 17.89
CA ARG A 130 -39.08 13.60 17.89
C ARG A 130 -38.36 14.27 16.74
N ARG A 131 -39.07 15.19 16.07
CA ARG A 131 -38.64 15.98 14.91
C ARG A 131 -37.27 16.62 15.16
N ARG A 132 -36.19 15.91 14.81
CA ARG A 132 -34.84 16.47 14.71
C ARG A 132 -34.67 16.85 13.25
N GLU A 133 -34.44 18.13 13.01
CA GLU A 133 -34.03 18.67 11.70
C GLU A 133 -33.04 17.71 11.03
N PRO A 134 -33.20 17.35 9.75
CA PRO A 134 -32.21 16.57 9.04
C PRO A 134 -30.95 17.43 8.95
N GLY A 135 -30.04 17.25 9.91
CA GLY A 135 -28.68 17.74 9.76
C GLY A 135 -28.15 17.10 8.49
N THR A 136 -27.95 17.92 7.45
CA THR A 136 -27.20 17.55 6.26
C THR A 136 -25.89 16.97 6.77
N ALA A 137 -25.76 15.65 6.72
CA ALA A 137 -24.54 14.99 7.14
C ALA A 137 -23.49 15.38 6.10
N VAL A 138 -22.76 16.46 6.39
CA VAL A 138 -21.80 17.05 5.46
C VAL A 138 -20.69 16.03 5.28
N ALA A 139 -20.47 15.60 4.03
CA ALA A 139 -19.28 14.86 3.68
C ALA A 139 -18.07 15.68 4.12
N HIS A 140 -17.19 15.10 4.93
CA HIS A 140 -15.98 15.77 5.37
C HIS A 140 -14.82 15.21 4.58
N THR A 141 -13.96 16.10 4.10
CA THR A 141 -12.67 15.71 3.53
C THR A 141 -11.76 15.32 4.69
N GLY A 142 -11.21 14.12 4.63
CA GLY A 142 -10.20 13.62 5.57
C GLY A 142 -9.06 12.95 4.82
N THR A 143 -7.99 12.58 5.51
CA THR A 143 -6.88 11.85 4.89
C THR A 143 -7.26 10.38 4.63
N MET A 144 -6.51 9.67 3.78
CA MET A 144 -6.63 8.21 3.66
C MET A 144 -6.40 7.53 5.02
N THR A 145 -5.52 8.06 5.86
CA THR A 145 -5.35 7.58 7.25
C THR A 145 -6.63 7.71 8.07
N ASP A 146 -7.35 8.83 7.97
CA ASP A 146 -8.65 9.01 8.64
C ASP A 146 -9.71 8.03 8.11
N ALA A 147 -9.71 7.79 6.81
CA ALA A 147 -10.59 6.81 6.16
C ALA A 147 -10.30 5.38 6.65
N LEU A 148 -9.02 4.98 6.76
CA LEU A 148 -8.62 3.68 7.30
C LEU A 148 -9.05 3.54 8.77
N ALA A 149 -8.86 4.56 9.60
CA ALA A 149 -9.32 4.56 10.99
C ALA A 149 -10.85 4.44 11.09
N ARG A 150 -11.59 5.16 10.22
CA ARG A 150 -13.05 5.06 10.14
C ARG A 150 -13.49 3.65 9.74
N ARG A 151 -12.85 3.04 8.74
CA ARG A 151 -13.12 1.67 8.30
C ARG A 151 -12.91 0.67 9.43
N ASP A 152 -11.82 0.78 10.17
CA ASP A 152 -11.50 -0.13 11.26
C ASP A 152 -12.52 0.01 12.42
N SER A 153 -12.95 1.24 12.73
CA SER A 153 -14.06 1.48 13.66
C SER A 153 -15.39 0.88 13.19
N LEU A 154 -15.72 1.01 11.90
CA LEU A 154 -16.93 0.43 11.31
C LEU A 154 -16.91 -1.10 11.37
N ARG A 155 -15.76 -1.73 11.06
CA ARG A 155 -15.57 -3.19 11.18
C ARG A 155 -15.80 -3.66 12.61
N GLN A 156 -15.21 -2.97 13.60
CA GLN A 156 -15.39 -3.32 15.01
C GLN A 156 -16.85 -3.21 15.45
N ARG A 157 -17.54 -2.12 15.09
CA ARG A 157 -18.96 -1.93 15.42
C ARG A 157 -19.85 -2.97 14.75
N HIS A 158 -19.56 -3.32 13.49
CA HIS A 158 -20.28 -4.37 12.78
C HIS A 158 -20.10 -5.73 13.47
N ALA A 159 -18.86 -6.09 13.81
CA ALA A 159 -18.57 -7.34 14.52
C ALA A 159 -19.35 -7.45 15.84
N ILE A 160 -19.34 -6.39 16.66
CA ILE A 160 -20.10 -6.35 17.93
C ILE A 160 -21.59 -6.60 17.71
N LEU A 161 -22.21 -6.00 16.68
CA LEU A 161 -23.63 -6.19 16.41
C LEU A 161 -23.95 -7.61 15.92
N VAL A 162 -23.09 -8.19 15.09
CA VAL A 162 -23.25 -9.57 14.60
C VAL A 162 -23.11 -10.57 15.74
N GLU A 163 -22.09 -10.40 16.59
CA GLU A 163 -21.86 -11.25 17.77
C GLU A 163 -23.01 -11.12 18.77
N ALA A 164 -23.47 -9.91 19.05
CA ALA A 164 -24.62 -9.67 19.92
C ALA A 164 -25.90 -10.29 19.36
N ALA A 165 -26.12 -10.22 18.04
CA ALA A 165 -27.28 -10.83 17.40
C ALA A 165 -27.22 -12.38 17.49
N GLY A 166 -26.05 -12.98 17.28
CA GLY A 166 -25.84 -14.41 17.44
C GLY A 166 -26.11 -14.88 18.87
N ALA A 167 -25.54 -14.20 19.87
CA ALA A 167 -25.77 -14.52 21.28
C ALA A 167 -27.24 -14.35 21.70
N ALA A 168 -27.92 -13.32 21.16
CA ALA A 168 -29.34 -13.08 21.41
C ALA A 168 -30.27 -14.10 20.72
N GLN A 169 -29.79 -14.84 19.71
CA GLN A 169 -30.53 -15.90 19.02
C GLN A 169 -30.36 -17.26 19.69
N ASP A 170 -29.21 -17.53 20.31
CA ASP A 170 -28.82 -18.86 20.79
C ASP A 170 -29.49 -19.27 22.14
N SER A 171 -30.31 -18.40 22.72
CA SER A 171 -30.93 -18.58 24.05
C SER A 171 -32.01 -19.68 24.14
N GLY A 172 -32.11 -20.61 23.19
CA GLY A 172 -33.30 -21.47 23.07
C GLY A 172 -33.18 -22.84 22.40
N VAL A 173 -32.00 -23.35 22.08
CA VAL A 173 -31.91 -24.55 21.21
C VAL A 173 -32.09 -25.88 21.97
N TYR A 174 -31.81 -25.99 23.27
CA TYR A 174 -32.02 -27.24 24.00
C TYR A 174 -32.61 -27.02 25.40
N ARG A 175 -33.87 -27.42 25.59
CA ARG A 175 -34.37 -27.81 26.92
C ARG A 175 -34.32 -29.33 27.00
N GLN A 176 -33.65 -29.88 28.02
CA GLN A 176 -33.76 -31.31 28.32
C GLN A 176 -34.86 -31.59 29.35
N MET A 177 -35.20 -30.65 30.25
CA MET A 177 -36.24 -30.85 31.26
C MET A 177 -37.22 -29.68 31.40
N ARG A 178 -38.47 -29.99 31.77
CA ARG A 178 -39.59 -29.03 31.87
C ARG A 178 -39.46 -28.06 33.06
N SER A 179 -38.54 -28.30 33.99
CA SER A 179 -38.32 -27.52 35.22
C SER A 179 -37.24 -26.43 35.11
N GLU A 180 -36.55 -26.29 33.98
CA GLU A 180 -35.54 -25.23 33.78
C GLU A 180 -36.19 -23.89 33.40
N LEU A 181 -35.73 -22.81 34.03
CA LEU A 181 -36.17 -21.44 33.77
C LEU A 181 -35.76 -21.03 32.34
N ARG A 182 -36.65 -20.30 31.65
CA ARG A 182 -36.42 -19.83 30.28
C ARG A 182 -35.45 -18.66 30.28
N GLU A 183 -34.38 -18.76 29.50
CA GLU A 183 -33.56 -17.61 29.12
C GLU A 183 -34.29 -16.77 28.05
N ILE A 184 -34.35 -15.46 28.25
CA ILE A 184 -35.00 -14.51 27.34
C ILE A 184 -33.96 -13.49 26.93
N SER A 185 -33.85 -13.24 25.62
CA SER A 185 -32.93 -12.23 25.10
C SER A 185 -33.30 -10.83 25.59
N ALA A 186 -32.30 -10.09 26.07
CA ALA A 186 -32.44 -8.69 26.46
C ALA A 186 -32.40 -7.71 25.27
N LEU A 187 -32.10 -8.20 24.06
CA LEU A 187 -31.87 -7.38 22.87
C LEU A 187 -32.81 -7.77 21.73
N SER A 188 -33.25 -6.76 20.98
CA SER A 188 -33.99 -6.97 19.73
C SER A 188 -33.05 -7.46 18.63
N VAL A 189 -33.14 -8.75 18.30
CA VAL A 189 -32.37 -9.38 17.22
C VAL A 189 -32.61 -8.67 15.88
N ALA A 190 -33.87 -8.27 15.62
CA ALA A 190 -34.23 -7.55 14.39
C ALA A 190 -33.52 -6.19 14.28
N ASP A 191 -33.46 -5.42 15.38
CA ASP A 191 -32.80 -4.11 15.39
C ASP A 191 -31.28 -4.25 15.27
N LEU A 192 -30.69 -5.27 15.89
CA LEU A 192 -29.25 -5.57 15.76
C LEU A 192 -28.90 -5.88 14.31
N HIS A 193 -29.68 -6.74 13.63
CA HIS A 193 -29.48 -7.05 12.21
C HIS A 193 -29.68 -5.85 11.29
N ALA A 194 -30.70 -5.02 11.55
CA ALA A 194 -30.93 -3.80 10.77
C ALA A 194 -29.75 -2.81 10.88
N ARG A 195 -29.22 -2.64 12.09
CA ARG A 195 -28.03 -1.81 12.35
C ARG A 195 -26.77 -2.42 11.71
N ALA A 196 -26.57 -3.74 11.83
CA ALA A 196 -25.44 -4.43 11.20
C ALA A 196 -25.47 -4.28 9.67
N THR A 197 -26.64 -4.47 9.05
CA THR A 197 -26.83 -4.28 7.60
C THR A 197 -26.45 -2.87 7.15
N THR A 198 -26.83 -1.85 7.95
CA THR A 198 -26.47 -0.45 7.69
C THR A 198 -24.96 -0.25 7.75
N LEU A 199 -24.29 -0.74 8.81
CA LEU A 199 -22.83 -0.63 8.93
C LEU A 199 -22.09 -1.40 7.83
N ALA A 200 -22.61 -2.55 7.40
CA ALA A 200 -22.03 -3.32 6.31
C ALA A 200 -22.10 -2.57 4.98
N GLN A 201 -23.19 -1.82 4.73
CA GLN A 201 -23.30 -0.96 3.55
C GLN A 201 -22.29 0.18 3.59
N GLU A 202 -22.19 0.90 4.71
CA GLU A 202 -21.19 1.96 4.91
C GLU A 202 -19.76 1.44 4.69
N LEU A 203 -19.47 0.25 5.23
CA LEU A 203 -18.15 -0.35 5.11
C LEU A 203 -17.80 -0.65 3.65
N ARG A 204 -18.74 -1.21 2.87
CA ARG A 204 -18.52 -1.49 1.44
C ARG A 204 -18.24 -0.22 0.65
N GLU A 205 -19.02 0.84 0.87
CA GLU A 205 -18.85 2.12 0.18
C GLU A 205 -17.50 2.77 0.50
N LEU A 206 -17.10 2.78 1.77
CA LEU A 206 -15.80 3.29 2.17
C LEU A 206 -14.65 2.44 1.61
N ASP A 207 -14.77 1.11 1.66
CA ASP A 207 -13.78 0.20 1.09
C ASP A 207 -13.62 0.41 -0.42
N SER A 208 -14.72 0.63 -1.16
CA SER A 208 -14.65 0.97 -2.59
C SER A 208 -13.86 2.25 -2.85
N ARG A 209 -14.07 3.31 -2.05
CA ARG A 209 -13.31 4.58 -2.18
C ARG A 209 -11.83 4.39 -1.86
N ILE A 210 -11.52 3.65 -0.79
CA ILE A 210 -10.14 3.32 -0.41
C ILE A 210 -9.45 2.55 -1.54
N GLN A 211 -10.10 1.53 -2.12
CA GLN A 211 -9.51 0.77 -3.22
C GLN A 211 -9.31 1.65 -4.46
N GLN A 212 -10.28 2.47 -4.83
CA GLN A 212 -10.13 3.40 -5.93
C GLN A 212 -8.91 4.32 -5.74
N ALA A 213 -8.75 4.88 -4.53
CA ALA A 213 -7.62 5.73 -4.19
C ALA A 213 -6.28 4.97 -4.24
N ASN A 214 -6.22 3.74 -3.74
CA ASN A 214 -5.02 2.90 -3.83
C ASN A 214 -4.54 2.70 -5.28
N TRP A 215 -5.46 2.60 -6.25
CA TRP A 215 -5.13 2.45 -7.66
C TRP A 215 -4.89 3.79 -8.38
N ALA A 216 -5.50 4.88 -7.90
CA ALA A 216 -5.38 6.19 -8.52
C ALA A 216 -4.05 6.89 -8.17
N HIS A 217 -3.54 6.70 -6.95
CA HIS A 217 -2.39 7.43 -6.44
C HIS A 217 -1.07 6.67 -6.59
N ASP A 218 -0.04 7.41 -6.99
CA ASP A 218 1.34 6.92 -7.02
C ASP A 218 1.93 6.95 -5.61
N LEU A 219 2.85 6.02 -5.32
CA LEU A 219 3.59 5.98 -4.07
C LEU A 219 4.58 7.15 -3.99
N LEU A 220 4.62 7.84 -2.84
CA LEU A 220 5.64 8.84 -2.55
C LEU A 220 6.98 8.16 -2.21
N GLU A 221 8.08 8.68 -2.74
CA GLU A 221 9.42 8.27 -2.35
C GLU A 221 9.79 8.96 -1.02
N SER A 222 10.10 8.20 0.04
CA SER A 222 10.42 8.72 1.40
C SER A 222 11.41 7.85 2.16
#